data_AF-A0A2N5K0V4-F1
#
_entry.id   AF-A0A2N5K0V4-F1
#
_cell.length_a   1.000
_cell.length_b   1.000
_cell.length_c   1.000
_cell.angle_alpha   90.00
_cell.angle_beta   90.00
_cell.angle_gamma   90.00
#
_symmetry.space_group_name_H-M   'P 1'
#
loop_
_entity.id
_entity.type
_entity.pdbx_description
1 polymer ?
#
loop_
_entity_poly.entity_id
_entity_poly.type
_entity_poly.pdbx_seq_one_letter_code
_entity_poly.pdbx_strand_id
1 'polypeptide(L)'
;METGKRHRRWQGPMITHPDHELLWLSCAAKRCCSLRTVRPTGGDIWRIATRLHVPPESFLRSIPAEPDADDGVLLAPTSQPVHLALARRATKGRQAACVFLMHIREEVARCGLGELRPLPCQAFPGRDACGTLRIREDHGCTCRSWNLAELDRPAVAALLAQEAAERARDRQLIHLWNEQVKSDEGSKYSLADFCGYLLYAYTAQMAEATAGGTA
;
A
#
# COMPACT_ATOMS: atom_id res chain seq x y z
N MET A 1 -17.38 33.62 -49.65
CA MET A 1 -16.23 32.73 -49.35
C MET A 1 -15.80 33.02 -47.93
N GLU A 2 -16.26 32.24 -46.95
CA GLU A 2 -15.76 32.29 -45.57
C GLU A 2 -15.66 30.85 -45.06
N THR A 3 -14.45 30.33 -45.01
CA THR A 3 -14.12 29.01 -44.49
C THR A 3 -13.94 29.09 -42.97
N GLY A 4 -15.04 28.90 -42.24
CA GLY A 4 -15.00 28.72 -40.78
C GLY A 4 -14.36 27.38 -40.40
N LYS A 5 -13.11 27.42 -39.94
CA LYS A 5 -12.40 26.26 -39.37
C LYS A 5 -13.08 25.84 -38.07
N ARG A 6 -13.84 24.73 -38.11
CA ARG A 6 -14.38 24.07 -36.91
C ARG A 6 -13.23 23.41 -36.16
N HIS A 7 -12.85 23.97 -35.01
CA HIS A 7 -12.00 23.29 -34.05
C HIS A 7 -12.76 22.06 -33.52
N ARG A 8 -12.33 20.86 -33.96
CA ARG A 8 -12.79 19.60 -33.38
C ARG A 8 -12.29 19.52 -31.94
N ARG A 9 -13.20 19.69 -30.98
CA ARG A 9 -12.96 19.40 -29.56
C ARG A 9 -12.60 17.92 -29.46
N TRP A 10 -11.36 17.63 -29.08
CA TRP A 10 -10.84 16.28 -28.89
C TRP A 10 -11.63 15.61 -27.75
N GLN A 11 -12.36 14.53 -28.05
CA GLN A 11 -13.11 13.73 -27.09
C GLN A 11 -12.31 12.46 -26.76
N GLY A 12 -11.12 12.64 -26.16
CA GLY A 12 -10.42 11.51 -25.57
C GLY A 12 -11.18 10.98 -24.34
N PRO A 13 -10.99 9.72 -23.94
CA PRO A 13 -11.59 9.19 -22.72
C PRO A 13 -11.12 10.03 -21.53
N MET A 14 -12.06 10.69 -20.85
CA MET A 14 -11.77 11.31 -19.56
C MET A 14 -11.48 10.17 -18.58
N ILE A 15 -10.22 10.03 -18.19
CA ILE A 15 -9.87 9.24 -17.01
C ILE A 15 -10.49 10.00 -15.83
N THR A 16 -11.70 9.63 -15.44
CA THR A 16 -12.39 10.19 -14.27
C THR A 16 -11.71 9.59 -13.05
N HIS A 17 -10.63 10.22 -12.61
CA HIS A 17 -10.13 9.96 -11.27
C HIS A 17 -11.21 10.41 -10.29
N PRO A 18 -11.60 9.57 -9.32
CA PRO A 18 -12.58 9.98 -8.32
C PRO A 18 -12.08 11.21 -7.58
N ASP A 19 -12.99 12.09 -7.16
CA ASP A 19 -12.64 13.41 -6.61
C ASP A 19 -11.60 13.31 -5.49
N HIS A 20 -11.74 12.35 -4.57
CA HIS A 20 -10.77 12.15 -3.49
C HIS A 20 -9.34 11.84 -3.97
N GLU A 21 -9.17 11.12 -5.08
CA GLU A 21 -7.87 10.79 -5.64
C GLU A 21 -7.20 12.04 -6.22
N LEU A 22 -7.95 12.88 -6.95
CA LEU A 22 -7.45 14.18 -7.42
C LEU A 22 -7.11 15.12 -6.26
N LEU A 23 -7.95 15.15 -5.22
CA LEU A 23 -7.71 15.95 -4.03
C LEU A 23 -6.49 15.47 -3.25
N TRP A 24 -6.27 14.17 -3.16
CA TRP A 24 -5.06 13.63 -2.57
C TRP A 24 -3.85 13.94 -3.45
N LEU A 25 -3.92 13.71 -4.76
CA LEU A 25 -2.84 13.95 -5.72
C LEU A 25 -2.38 15.41 -5.71
N SER A 26 -3.32 16.36 -5.62
CA SER A 26 -3.06 17.80 -5.60
C SER A 26 -2.46 18.34 -4.30
N CYS A 27 -2.51 17.57 -3.21
CA CYS A 27 -1.88 17.95 -1.94
C CYS A 27 -0.35 18.05 -2.06
N ALA A 28 0.19 19.26 -2.18
CA ALA A 28 1.64 19.48 -2.35
C ALA A 28 2.49 19.01 -1.15
N ALA A 29 1.98 19.21 0.07
CA ALA A 29 2.72 18.94 1.31
C ALA A 29 2.89 17.44 1.62
N LYS A 30 1.97 16.57 1.13
CA LYS A 30 1.96 15.11 1.34
C LYS A 30 2.31 14.64 2.77
N ARG A 31 1.86 15.38 3.79
CA ARG A 31 2.20 15.09 5.21
C ARG A 31 1.84 13.69 5.67
N CYS A 32 0.86 13.04 5.02
CA CYS A 32 0.49 11.65 5.33
C CYS A 32 1.65 10.68 5.12
N CYS A 33 2.52 10.95 4.14
CA CYS A 33 3.71 10.16 3.87
C CYS A 33 4.81 10.31 4.94
N SER A 34 4.73 11.33 5.79
CA SER A 34 5.67 11.57 6.89
C SER A 34 5.08 11.32 8.27
N LEU A 35 3.78 11.06 8.38
CA LEU A 35 3.12 10.82 9.67
C LEU A 35 2.71 9.36 9.86
N ARG A 36 2.25 8.71 8.78
CA ARG A 36 1.69 7.36 8.88
C ARG A 36 2.77 6.29 8.73
N THR A 37 2.70 5.27 9.58
CA THR A 37 3.31 3.98 9.31
C THR A 37 2.38 3.21 8.40
N VAL A 38 2.79 3.03 7.14
CA VAL A 38 2.01 2.31 6.14
C VAL A 38 2.42 0.84 6.15
N ARG A 39 1.49 -0.05 6.47
CA ARG A 39 1.66 -1.50 6.33
C ARG A 39 1.09 -1.90 4.98
N PRO A 40 1.88 -2.18 3.94
CA PRO A 40 1.33 -2.72 2.69
C PRO A 40 0.73 -4.12 2.91
N THR A 41 -0.14 -4.57 2.02
CA THR A 41 -0.54 -6.00 1.94
C THR A 41 0.57 -6.82 1.24
N GLY A 42 0.49 -8.14 1.29
CA GLY A 42 1.37 -8.99 0.49
C GLY A 42 1.20 -8.77 -1.01
N GLY A 43 -0.04 -8.51 -1.46
CA GLY A 43 -0.33 -8.14 -2.84
C GLY A 43 0.30 -6.82 -3.25
N ASP A 44 0.29 -5.81 -2.38
CA ASP A 44 1.02 -4.55 -2.58
C ASP A 44 2.52 -4.79 -2.72
N ILE A 45 3.11 -5.57 -1.81
CA ILE A 45 4.54 -5.88 -1.81
C ILE A 45 4.92 -6.58 -3.12
N TRP A 46 4.16 -7.59 -3.52
CA TRP A 46 4.38 -8.33 -4.76
C TRP A 46 4.26 -7.41 -5.99
N ARG A 47 3.19 -6.59 -6.08
CA ARG A 47 3.01 -5.66 -7.20
C ARG A 47 4.15 -4.64 -7.28
N ILE A 48 4.56 -4.05 -6.16
CA ILE A 48 5.64 -3.05 -6.14
C ILE A 48 6.96 -3.70 -6.54
N ALA A 49 7.32 -4.83 -5.93
CA ALA A 49 8.60 -5.51 -6.18
C ALA A 49 8.72 -5.96 -7.65
N THR A 50 7.66 -6.57 -8.20
CA THR A 50 7.64 -7.07 -9.57
C THR A 50 7.63 -5.95 -10.60
N ARG A 51 6.84 -4.90 -10.40
CA ARG A 51 6.73 -3.80 -11.37
C ARG A 51 7.96 -2.90 -11.38
N LEU A 52 8.57 -2.66 -10.23
CA LEU A 52 9.76 -1.83 -10.11
C LEU A 52 11.07 -2.62 -10.28
N HIS A 53 11.02 -3.96 -10.32
CA HIS A 53 12.19 -4.84 -10.36
C HIS A 53 13.17 -4.56 -9.21
N VAL A 54 12.63 -4.35 -8.01
CA VAL A 54 13.42 -4.10 -6.79
C VAL A 54 13.05 -5.10 -5.71
N PRO A 55 14.02 -5.53 -4.88
CA PRO A 55 13.73 -6.49 -3.83
C PRO A 55 12.94 -5.82 -2.69
N PRO A 56 11.99 -6.51 -2.03
CA PRO A 56 11.15 -5.92 -0.98
C PRO A 56 11.89 -5.23 0.15
N GLU A 57 13.03 -5.77 0.60
CA GLU A 57 13.88 -5.20 1.63
C GLU A 57 14.49 -3.83 1.26
N SER A 58 14.48 -3.45 -0.01
CA SER A 58 14.86 -2.09 -0.43
C SER A 58 13.82 -1.04 0.00
N PHE A 59 12.55 -1.44 0.19
CA PHE A 59 11.45 -0.53 0.52
C PHE A 59 10.62 -0.93 1.73
N LEU A 60 10.91 -2.06 2.39
CA LEU A 60 10.25 -2.52 3.61
C LEU A 60 11.19 -2.49 4.82
N ARG A 61 10.62 -2.29 6.00
CA ARG A 61 11.28 -2.51 7.29
C ARG A 61 10.35 -3.31 8.20
N SER A 62 10.93 -4.10 9.09
CA SER A 62 10.21 -4.70 10.20
C SER A 62 9.95 -3.65 11.28
N ILE A 63 8.75 -3.69 11.85
CA ILE A 63 8.39 -2.98 13.08
C ILE A 63 7.89 -4.00 14.08
N PRO A 64 8.02 -3.76 15.40
CA PRO A 64 7.46 -4.67 16.40
C PRO A 64 5.96 -4.90 16.17
N ALA A 65 5.53 -6.15 16.26
CA ALA A 65 4.12 -6.51 16.39
C ALA A 65 3.81 -6.82 17.86
N GLU A 66 2.53 -6.77 18.20
CA GLU A 66 2.07 -7.32 19.48
C GLU A 66 2.36 -8.83 19.53
N PRO A 67 2.69 -9.39 20.71
CA PRO A 67 3.09 -10.80 20.83
C PRO A 67 2.06 -11.81 20.28
N ASP A 68 0.78 -11.48 20.33
CA ASP A 68 -0.36 -12.30 19.92
C ASP A 68 -1.02 -11.83 18.61
N ALA A 69 -0.36 -10.94 17.86
CA ALA A 69 -0.87 -10.45 16.59
C ALA A 69 -1.01 -11.60 15.56
N ASP A 70 -2.22 -11.79 15.04
CA ASP A 70 -2.57 -12.84 14.05
C ASP A 70 -1.92 -12.62 12.67
N ASP A 71 -1.39 -11.43 12.43
CA ASP A 71 -0.67 -10.99 11.24
C ASP A 71 0.82 -10.68 11.53
N GLY A 72 1.33 -11.13 12.68
CA GLY A 72 2.73 -11.02 13.08
C GLY A 72 3.61 -12.10 12.44
N VAL A 73 4.73 -11.68 11.84
CA VAL A 73 5.71 -12.58 11.20
C VAL A 73 6.80 -12.97 12.20
N LEU A 74 7.06 -14.25 12.36
CA LEU A 74 8.20 -14.76 13.13
C LEU A 74 9.43 -14.87 12.24
N LEU A 75 10.58 -14.46 12.77
CA LEU A 75 11.89 -14.61 12.12
C LEU A 75 12.78 -15.63 12.84
N ALA A 76 12.42 -16.04 14.05
CA ALA A 76 12.98 -17.16 14.78
C ALA A 76 11.90 -17.78 15.70
N PRO A 77 12.04 -19.05 16.14
CA PRO A 77 11.03 -19.75 16.92
C PRO A 77 10.53 -19.00 18.17
N THR A 78 11.43 -18.27 18.83
CA THR A 78 11.16 -17.56 20.11
C THR A 78 11.31 -16.04 19.99
N SER A 79 11.40 -15.49 18.77
CA SER A 79 11.49 -14.04 18.57
C SER A 79 10.16 -13.34 18.75
N GLN A 80 10.18 -12.06 19.15
CA GLN A 80 9.01 -11.20 19.03
C GLN A 80 8.57 -11.13 17.56
N PRO A 81 7.27 -11.31 17.25
CA PRO A 81 6.77 -11.15 15.89
C PRO A 81 6.94 -9.71 15.40
N VAL A 82 7.03 -9.56 14.08
CA VAL A 82 7.18 -8.26 13.42
C VAL A 82 6.10 -8.05 12.38
N HIS A 83 5.76 -6.79 12.14
CA HIS A 83 4.98 -6.38 10.97
C HIS A 83 5.89 -5.80 9.89
N LEU A 84 5.46 -5.95 8.64
CA LEU A 84 6.06 -5.26 7.51
C LEU A 84 5.46 -3.86 7.36
N ALA A 85 6.31 -2.86 7.25
CA ALA A 85 5.92 -1.49 6.95
C ALA A 85 6.80 -0.92 5.83
N LEU A 86 6.27 0.05 5.07
CA LEU A 86 7.08 0.83 4.15
C LEU A 86 8.20 1.52 4.91
N ALA A 87 9.43 1.37 4.41
CA ALA A 87 10.61 2.00 4.94
C ALA A 87 10.43 3.52 4.96
N ARG A 88 11.03 4.15 5.98
CA ARG A 88 11.06 5.61 6.12
C ARG A 88 12.51 6.08 6.03
N ARG A 89 12.76 7.07 5.18
CA ARG A 89 14.06 7.72 5.03
C ARG A 89 14.14 8.95 5.92
N ALA A 90 15.28 9.12 6.59
CA ALA A 90 15.59 10.35 7.27
C ALA A 90 15.63 11.51 6.26
N THR A 91 15.04 12.64 6.63
CA THR A 91 15.02 13.86 5.83
C THR A 91 15.70 14.96 6.64
N LYS A 92 16.58 15.76 6.02
CA LYS A 92 17.30 16.83 6.72
C LYS A 92 16.30 17.75 7.43
N GLY A 93 16.41 17.86 8.76
CA GLY A 93 15.59 18.75 9.60
C GLY A 93 14.08 18.44 9.63
N ARG A 94 13.64 17.28 9.12
CA ARG A 94 12.22 16.91 9.04
C ARG A 94 11.98 15.48 9.55
N GLN A 95 10.76 15.21 10.00
CA GLN A 95 10.30 13.88 10.38
C GLN A 95 10.51 12.88 9.23
N ALA A 96 11.05 11.70 9.54
CA ALA A 96 11.35 10.67 8.55
C ALA A 96 10.13 10.38 7.65
N ALA A 97 10.33 10.40 6.34
CA ALA A 97 9.26 10.25 5.36
C ALA A 97 9.29 8.89 4.69
N CYS A 98 8.15 8.40 4.19
CA CYS A 98 8.08 7.22 3.34
C CYS A 98 9.15 7.25 2.25
N VAL A 99 9.81 6.11 2.03
CA VAL A 99 10.90 5.95 1.04
C VAL A 99 10.47 6.36 -0.37
N PHE A 100 9.17 6.30 -0.69
CA PHE A 100 8.63 6.69 -1.98
C PHE A 100 8.19 8.16 -2.07
N LEU A 101 8.35 8.98 -1.04
CA LEU A 101 8.00 10.41 -1.10
C LEU A 101 9.06 11.22 -1.83
N MET A 102 8.82 11.59 -3.09
CA MET A 102 9.74 12.40 -3.89
C MET A 102 9.46 13.89 -3.70
N HIS A 103 10.47 14.67 -3.32
CA HIS A 103 10.38 16.13 -3.28
C HIS A 103 10.80 16.69 -4.64
N ILE A 104 9.93 17.47 -5.26
CA ILE A 104 10.20 18.19 -6.52
C ILE A 104 10.81 19.55 -6.20
N ARG A 105 10.28 20.22 -5.17
CA ARG A 105 10.78 21.45 -4.55
C ARG A 105 10.58 21.34 -3.04
N GLU A 106 11.09 22.30 -2.27
CA GLU A 106 11.10 22.24 -0.81
C GLU A 106 9.72 22.00 -0.17
N GLU A 107 8.65 22.52 -0.78
CA GLU A 107 7.26 22.40 -0.31
C GLU A 107 6.37 21.54 -1.20
N VAL A 108 6.90 21.03 -2.31
CA VAL A 108 6.13 20.28 -3.30
C VAL A 108 6.66 18.86 -3.39
N ALA A 109 5.83 17.89 -2.99
CA ALA A 109 6.16 16.48 -3.04
C ALA A 109 5.10 15.66 -3.79
N ARG A 110 5.54 14.52 -4.32
CA ARG A 110 4.69 13.51 -4.98
C ARG A 110 5.09 12.11 -4.50
N CYS A 111 4.14 11.19 -4.57
CA CYS A 111 4.46 9.78 -4.35
C CYS A 111 5.07 9.21 -5.63
N GLY A 112 6.25 8.60 -5.52
CA GLY A 112 6.94 7.95 -6.63
C GLY A 112 6.29 6.64 -7.10
N LEU A 113 5.34 6.09 -6.34
CA LEU A 113 4.63 4.87 -6.73
C LEU A 113 3.47 5.10 -7.72
N GLY A 114 2.90 6.32 -7.78
CA GLY A 114 1.76 6.59 -8.64
C GLY A 114 0.58 5.62 -8.40
N GLU A 115 0.24 4.83 -9.41
CA GLU A 115 -0.81 3.80 -9.35
C GLU A 115 -0.40 2.56 -8.53
N LEU A 116 0.89 2.34 -8.32
CA LEU A 116 1.43 1.25 -7.49
C LEU A 116 1.38 1.56 -5.99
N ARG A 117 0.74 2.66 -5.57
CA ARG A 117 0.57 2.96 -4.16
C ARG A 117 -0.10 1.78 -3.45
N PRO A 118 0.30 1.43 -2.22
CA PRO A 118 -0.38 0.40 -1.46
C PRO A 118 -1.87 0.69 -1.29
N LEU A 119 -2.71 -0.34 -1.16
CA LEU A 119 -4.15 -0.18 -0.92
C LEU A 119 -4.48 0.78 0.24
N PRO A 120 -3.80 0.74 1.41
CA PRO A 120 -4.04 1.71 2.48
C PRO A 120 -3.70 3.18 2.15
N CYS A 121 -2.91 3.40 1.09
CA CYS A 121 -2.59 4.72 0.56
C CYS A 121 -3.59 5.15 -0.52
N GLN A 122 -4.09 4.22 -1.34
CA GLN A 122 -5.13 4.49 -2.34
C GLN A 122 -6.49 4.76 -1.68
N ALA A 123 -6.86 3.98 -0.66
CA ALA A 123 -8.11 4.16 0.06
C ALA A 123 -8.13 5.40 0.96
N PHE A 124 -6.99 6.08 1.16
CA PHE A 124 -6.91 7.25 2.02
C PHE A 124 -7.78 8.41 1.47
N PRO A 125 -8.52 9.14 2.32
CA PRO A 125 -8.56 9.10 3.80
C PRO A 125 -9.55 8.10 4.40
N GLY A 126 -10.17 7.26 3.58
CA GLY A 126 -11.10 6.23 4.04
C GLY A 126 -10.44 5.20 4.95
N ARG A 127 -11.26 4.68 5.86
CA ARG A 127 -11.00 3.46 6.64
C ARG A 127 -12.28 2.67 6.77
N ASP A 128 -12.16 1.36 6.88
CA ASP A 128 -13.24 0.55 7.41
C ASP A 128 -13.27 0.67 8.94
N ALA A 129 -14.46 0.80 9.50
CA ALA A 129 -14.72 0.71 10.92
C ALA A 129 -15.95 -0.16 11.12
N CYS A 130 -15.73 -1.47 11.30
CA CYS A 130 -16.77 -2.48 11.50
C CYS A 130 -17.78 -2.53 10.34
N GLY A 131 -17.28 -2.60 9.10
CA GLY A 131 -18.12 -2.63 7.89
C GLY A 131 -18.74 -1.29 7.51
N THR A 132 -18.36 -0.21 8.20
CA THR A 132 -18.78 1.16 7.87
C THR A 132 -17.60 1.98 7.39
N LEU A 133 -17.72 2.58 6.20
CA LEU A 133 -16.76 3.57 5.71
C LEU A 133 -16.73 4.80 6.64
N ARG A 134 -15.55 5.10 7.17
CA ARG A 134 -15.28 6.31 7.97
C ARG A 134 -14.11 7.07 7.38
N ILE A 135 -14.03 8.36 7.71
CA ILE A 135 -12.80 9.14 7.52
C ILE A 135 -11.84 8.78 8.65
N ARG A 136 -10.55 8.68 8.33
CA ARG A 136 -9.51 8.58 9.34
C ARG A 136 -9.48 9.85 10.19
N GLU A 137 -9.51 9.65 11.50
CA GLU A 137 -9.34 10.72 12.49
C GLU A 137 -7.87 11.13 12.64
N ASP A 138 -6.94 10.29 12.16
CA ASP A 138 -5.55 10.71 12.06
C ASP A 138 -5.47 11.93 11.12
N HIS A 139 -5.02 13.08 11.65
CA HIS A 139 -4.82 14.31 10.88
C HIS A 139 -3.66 14.19 9.86
N GLY A 140 -3.36 12.99 9.38
CA GLY A 140 -2.14 12.65 8.68
C GLY A 140 -1.91 13.50 7.42
N CYS A 141 -2.96 13.86 6.69
CA CYS A 141 -2.82 14.73 5.53
C CYS A 141 -3.36 16.13 5.81
N THR A 142 -2.58 16.98 6.46
CA THR A 142 -3.04 18.31 6.91
C THR A 142 -3.22 19.34 5.79
N CYS A 143 -3.14 18.97 4.51
CA CYS A 143 -3.43 19.93 3.44
C CYS A 143 -4.94 20.24 3.34
N ARG A 144 -5.79 19.44 3.98
CA ARG A 144 -7.22 19.70 4.13
C ARG A 144 -7.83 18.91 5.28
N SER A 145 -9.00 19.35 5.73
CA SER A 145 -9.92 18.51 6.48
C SER A 145 -10.75 17.69 5.49
N TRP A 146 -10.91 16.40 5.74
CA TRP A 146 -11.68 15.50 4.88
C TRP A 146 -13.09 15.30 5.44
N ASN A 147 -14.08 15.26 4.55
CA ASN A 147 -15.43 14.84 4.90
C ASN A 147 -15.90 13.68 3.99
N LEU A 148 -16.91 12.92 4.45
CA LEU A 148 -17.42 11.75 3.71
C LEU A 148 -18.09 12.10 2.37
N ALA A 149 -18.49 13.36 2.15
CA ALA A 149 -19.07 13.80 0.89
C ALA A 149 -18.01 14.02 -0.20
N GLU A 150 -16.75 14.22 0.16
CA GLU A 150 -15.61 14.35 -0.76
C GLU A 150 -15.07 12.99 -1.24
N LEU A 151 -15.57 11.89 -0.67
CA LEU A 151 -15.17 10.54 -1.07
C LEU A 151 -16.06 10.01 -2.18
N ASP A 152 -15.42 9.40 -3.17
CA ASP A 152 -16.09 8.38 -3.98
C ASP A 152 -16.25 7.14 -3.10
N ARG A 153 -17.38 7.08 -2.39
CA ARG A 153 -17.64 6.05 -1.39
C ARG A 153 -17.65 4.65 -2.01
N PRO A 154 -18.29 4.40 -3.18
CA PRO A 154 -18.18 3.11 -3.85
C PRO A 154 -16.73 2.71 -4.17
N ALA A 155 -15.93 3.60 -4.75
CA ALA A 155 -14.55 3.29 -5.11
C ALA A 155 -13.68 3.01 -3.86
N VAL A 156 -13.80 3.85 -2.82
CA VAL A 156 -13.07 3.66 -1.57
C VAL A 156 -13.52 2.39 -0.85
N ALA A 157 -14.82 2.08 -0.83
CA ALA A 157 -15.34 0.84 -0.24
C ALA A 157 -14.81 -0.40 -0.97
N ALA A 158 -14.71 -0.36 -2.31
CA ALA A 158 -14.12 -1.44 -3.09
C ALA A 158 -12.62 -1.64 -2.75
N LEU A 159 -11.86 -0.54 -2.62
CA LEU A 159 -10.44 -0.61 -2.21
C LEU A 159 -10.27 -1.19 -0.79
N LEU A 160 -11.13 -0.81 0.16
CA LEU A 160 -11.11 -1.34 1.52
C LEU A 160 -11.51 -2.82 1.58
N ALA A 161 -12.50 -3.23 0.79
CA ALA A 161 -12.88 -4.63 0.66
C ALA A 161 -11.75 -5.46 0.04
N GLN A 162 -11.06 -4.93 -0.97
CA GLN A 162 -9.88 -5.55 -1.53
C GLN A 162 -8.75 -5.67 -0.49
N GLU A 163 -8.45 -4.59 0.25
CA GLU A 163 -7.45 -4.63 1.32
C GLU A 163 -7.78 -5.72 2.34
N ALA A 164 -9.04 -5.81 2.79
CA ALA A 164 -9.47 -6.81 3.75
C ALA A 164 -9.29 -8.25 3.22
N ALA A 165 -9.63 -8.49 1.95
CA ALA A 165 -9.43 -9.78 1.31
C ALA A 165 -7.94 -10.15 1.17
N GLU A 166 -7.09 -9.20 0.81
CA GLU A 166 -5.65 -9.41 0.74
C GLU A 166 -5.04 -9.66 2.13
N ARG A 167 -5.47 -8.93 3.16
CA ARG A 167 -5.06 -9.16 4.56
C ARG A 167 -5.45 -10.54 5.06
N ALA A 168 -6.64 -11.02 4.71
CA ALA A 168 -7.09 -12.36 5.10
C ALA A 168 -6.20 -13.45 4.48
N ARG A 169 -5.80 -13.27 3.22
CA ARG A 169 -4.83 -14.14 2.54
C ARG A 169 -3.44 -14.04 3.17
N ASP A 170 -2.98 -12.83 3.47
CA ASP A 170 -1.68 -12.62 4.11
C ASP A 170 -1.60 -13.36 5.45
N ARG A 171 -2.64 -13.32 6.28
CA ARG A 171 -2.70 -14.08 7.54
C ARG A 171 -2.53 -15.59 7.34
N GLN A 172 -3.14 -16.15 6.29
CA GLN A 172 -2.97 -17.58 5.97
C GLN A 172 -1.51 -17.88 5.61
N LEU A 173 -0.88 -17.05 4.76
CA LEU A 173 0.52 -17.24 4.37
C LEU A 173 1.47 -17.08 5.55
N ILE A 174 1.21 -16.10 6.42
CA ILE A 174 1.98 -15.84 7.65
C ILE A 174 1.83 -17.01 8.63
N HIS A 175 0.65 -17.58 8.77
CA HIS A 175 0.44 -18.77 9.61
C HIS A 175 1.32 -19.93 9.16
N LEU A 176 1.27 -20.28 7.87
CA LEU A 176 2.09 -21.35 7.29
C LEU A 176 3.59 -21.08 7.46
N TRP A 177 4.02 -19.85 7.23
CA TRP A 177 5.42 -19.44 7.47
C TRP A 177 5.81 -19.61 8.94
N ASN A 178 4.97 -19.12 9.86
CA ASN A 178 5.26 -19.17 11.29
C ASN A 178 5.29 -20.62 11.83
N GLU A 179 4.45 -21.51 11.29
CA GLU A 179 4.51 -22.95 11.60
C GLU A 179 5.86 -23.55 11.17
N GLN A 180 6.31 -23.24 9.95
CA GLN A 180 7.62 -23.67 9.47
C GLN A 180 8.75 -23.16 10.37
N VAL A 181 8.75 -21.87 10.71
CA VAL A 181 9.77 -21.26 11.59
C VAL A 181 9.79 -21.93 12.96
N LYS A 182 8.63 -22.27 13.54
CA LYS A 182 8.54 -22.94 14.85
C LYS A 182 9.03 -24.39 14.80
N SER A 183 8.83 -25.08 13.68
CA SER A 183 9.24 -26.49 13.52
C SER A 183 10.75 -26.67 13.32
N ASP A 184 11.45 -25.60 12.93
CA ASP A 184 12.87 -25.63 12.61
C ASP A 184 13.69 -25.05 13.79
N GLU A 185 13.89 -25.89 14.81
CA GLU A 185 14.55 -25.51 16.05
C GLU A 185 15.99 -25.02 15.81
N GLY A 186 16.25 -23.75 16.13
CA GLY A 186 17.56 -23.11 16.01
C GLY A 186 17.75 -22.25 14.76
N SER A 187 16.81 -22.29 13.81
CA SER A 187 16.89 -21.47 12.60
C SER A 187 16.62 -19.98 12.87
N LYS A 188 17.33 -19.15 12.11
CA LYS A 188 17.17 -17.71 12.07
C LYS A 188 16.93 -17.28 10.64
N TYR A 189 15.73 -16.81 10.38
CA TYR A 189 15.32 -16.30 9.09
C TYR A 189 15.50 -14.78 9.07
N SER A 190 15.91 -14.27 7.92
CA SER A 190 15.97 -12.85 7.66
C SER A 190 14.64 -12.32 7.15
N LEU A 191 14.49 -11.00 7.14
CA LEU A 191 13.38 -10.33 6.47
C LEU A 191 13.33 -10.70 4.97
N ALA A 192 14.49 -10.86 4.34
CA ALA A 192 14.57 -11.20 2.92
C ALA A 192 14.03 -12.61 2.65
N ASP A 193 14.26 -13.56 3.57
CA ASP A 193 13.74 -14.93 3.43
C ASP A 193 12.20 -14.95 3.45
N PHE A 194 11.59 -14.24 4.40
CA PHE A 194 10.13 -14.10 4.43
C PHE A 194 9.58 -13.39 3.19
N CYS A 195 10.24 -12.32 2.75
CA CYS A 195 9.86 -11.61 1.53
C CYS A 195 9.96 -12.52 0.28
N GLY A 196 10.99 -13.37 0.20
CA GLY A 196 11.13 -14.36 -0.87
C GLY A 196 9.99 -15.36 -0.89
N TYR A 197 9.66 -15.93 0.29
CA TYR A 197 8.51 -16.81 0.46
C TYR A 197 7.19 -16.14 0.03
N LEU A 198 6.95 -14.91 0.47
CA LEU A 198 5.76 -14.14 0.13
C LEU A 198 5.65 -13.89 -1.38
N LEU A 199 6.73 -13.47 -2.03
CA LEU A 199 6.75 -13.22 -3.47
C LEU A 199 6.50 -14.50 -4.27
N TYR A 200 7.08 -15.63 -3.84
CA TYR A 200 6.85 -16.93 -4.46
C TYR A 200 5.37 -17.32 -4.38
N ALA A 201 4.78 -17.24 -3.18
CA ALA A 201 3.38 -17.59 -2.96
C ALA A 201 2.42 -16.75 -3.82
N TYR A 202 2.62 -15.43 -3.89
CA TYR A 202 1.79 -14.55 -4.73
C TYR A 202 1.99 -14.82 -6.23
N THR A 203 3.21 -15.13 -6.67
CA THR A 203 3.47 -15.46 -8.08
C THR A 203 2.76 -16.74 -8.50
N ALA A 204 2.80 -17.78 -7.67
CA ALA A 204 2.11 -19.05 -7.92
C ALA A 204 0.59 -18.85 -8.04
N GLN A 205 -0.01 -18.10 -7.11
CA GLN A 205 -1.45 -17.83 -7.12
C GLN A 205 -1.90 -17.02 -8.36
N MET A 206 -1.09 -16.06 -8.81
CA MET A 206 -1.40 -15.28 -10.00
C MET A 206 -1.29 -16.10 -11.29
N ALA A 207 -0.39 -17.08 -11.34
CA ALA A 207 -0.30 -18.04 -12.45
C ALA A 207 -1.53 -18.96 -12.50
N GLU A 208 -2.00 -19.44 -11.35
CA GLU A 208 -3.22 -20.27 -11.26
C GLU A 208 -4.47 -19.49 -11.67
N ALA A 209 -4.59 -18.22 -11.25
CA ALA A 209 -5.72 -17.37 -11.62
C ALA A 209 -5.77 -17.07 -13.13
N THR A 210 -4.61 -16.96 -13.79
CA THR A 210 -4.55 -16.78 -15.25
C THR A 210 -4.84 -18.07 -16.00
N ALA A 211 -4.45 -19.23 -15.48
CA ALA A 211 -4.75 -20.54 -16.07
C ALA A 211 -6.22 -20.96 -15.91
N GLY A 212 -6.86 -20.60 -14.79
CA GLY A 212 -8.27 -20.93 -14.50
C GLY A 212 -9.30 -20.02 -15.18
N GLY A 213 -8.87 -18.91 -15.78
CA GLY A 213 -9.75 -17.95 -16.48
C GLY A 213 -9.97 -18.23 -17.97
N THR A 214 -9.42 -19.33 -18.50
CA THR A 214 -9.52 -19.76 -19.91
C THR A 214 -10.42 -20.98 -20.13
N ALA A 215 -11.38 -21.23 -19.24
CA ALA A 215 -12.38 -22.30 -19.38
C ALA A 215 -13.75 -21.76 -19.76
#